data_AF-A0A382Y8M9-F1
#
_entry.id   AF-A0A382Y8M9-F1
#
_cell.length_a   1.000
_cell.length_b   1.000
_cell.length_c   1.000
_cell.angle_alpha   90.00
_cell.angle_beta   90.00
_cell.angle_gamma   90.00
#
_symmetry.space_group_name_H-M   'P 1'
#
loop_
_entity.id
_entity.type
_entity.pdbx_description
1 polymer ?
#
loop_
_entity_poly.entity_id
_entity_poly.type
_entity_poly.pdbx_seq_one_letter_code
_entity_poly.pdbx_strand_id
1 'polypeptide(L)'
;MEAIVRIENALCRIGRDNVLQVDSFQILQGEHWCLYGPNGAGKSLLANLLAGKRPESLNYVSYWDGFDPARDIHIVSFEEQQRLWLRDNRLDISEYRSDAQDTGTVAINLIQSSRPANQQDPNLLNKLLDTLGLVEFS
;
A
#
# COMPACT_ATOMS: atom_id res chain seq x y z
N MET A 1 2.09 22.86 -15.92
CA MET A 1 1.88 22.12 -14.67
C MET A 1 1.85 20.66 -15.03
N GLU A 2 2.64 19.83 -14.35
CA GLU A 2 2.73 18.40 -14.62
C GLU A 2 1.67 17.65 -13.80
N ALA A 3 1.09 16.60 -14.37
CA ALA A 3 0.08 15.79 -13.68
C ALA A 3 0.76 14.82 -12.72
N ILE A 4 0.27 14.75 -11.48
CA ILE A 4 0.76 13.79 -10.47
C ILE A 4 0.32 12.38 -10.86
N VAL A 5 -0.94 12.25 -11.29
CA VAL A 5 -1.54 10.99 -11.73
C VAL A 5 -2.32 11.25 -13.01
N ARG A 6 -2.19 10.35 -13.98
CA ARG A 6 -2.98 10.38 -15.21
C ARG A 6 -3.58 9.01 -15.49
N ILE A 7 -4.80 9.00 -16.00
CA ILE A 7 -5.48 7.85 -16.57
C ILE A 7 -5.69 8.09 -18.06
N GLU A 8 -5.38 7.09 -18.89
CA GLU A 8 -5.68 7.10 -20.32
C GLU A 8 -6.36 5.79 -20.74
N ASN A 9 -7.51 5.92 -21.42
CA ASN A 9 -8.26 4.82 -22.03
C ASN A 9 -8.53 3.63 -21.08
N ALA A 10 -8.89 3.91 -19.83
CA ALA A 10 -9.20 2.85 -18.87
C ALA A 10 -10.54 2.19 -19.16
N LEU A 11 -10.55 0.86 -19.17
CA LEU A 11 -11.75 0.05 -19.34
C LEU A 11 -11.74 -1.09 -18.30
N CYS A 12 -12.44 -0.87 -17.18
CA CYS A 12 -12.42 -1.77 -16.03
C CYS A 12 -13.80 -2.37 -15.79
N ARG A 13 -13.91 -3.69 -15.70
CA ARG A 13 -15.19 -4.37 -15.46
C ARG A 13 -15.68 -4.19 -14.01
N ILE A 14 -16.96 -3.86 -13.84
CA ILE A 14 -17.66 -3.81 -12.56
C ILE A 14 -18.66 -4.97 -12.52
N GLY A 15 -18.34 -6.03 -11.78
CA GLY A 15 -19.23 -7.18 -11.67
C GLY A 15 -19.48 -7.88 -13.01
N ARG A 16 -20.73 -8.26 -13.29
CA ARG A 16 -21.07 -8.95 -14.54
C ARG A 16 -21.39 -7.99 -15.68
N ASP A 17 -22.21 -6.98 -15.45
CA ASP A 17 -22.87 -6.27 -16.55
C ASP A 17 -22.41 -4.81 -16.72
N ASN A 18 -21.56 -4.33 -15.83
CA ASN A 18 -21.13 -2.93 -15.82
C ASN A 18 -19.64 -2.79 -16.15
N VAL A 19 -19.28 -1.63 -16.69
CA VAL A 19 -17.91 -1.26 -17.02
C VAL A 19 -17.68 0.20 -16.62
N LEU A 20 -16.55 0.46 -15.98
CA LEU A 20 -16.00 1.80 -15.80
C LEU A 20 -15.15 2.11 -17.02
N GLN A 21 -15.53 3.15 -17.76
CA GLN A 21 -14.75 3.69 -18.87
C GLN A 21 -14.26 5.09 -18.50
N VAL A 22 -12.96 5.33 -18.66
CA VAL A 22 -12.35 6.66 -18.46
C VAL A 22 -11.44 6.94 -19.64
N ASP A 23 -11.87 7.84 -20.52
CA ASP A 23 -11.12 8.16 -21.75
C ASP A 23 -9.83 8.93 -21.41
N SER A 24 -9.94 9.99 -20.61
CA SER A 24 -8.81 10.75 -20.10
C SER A 24 -9.17 11.43 -18.78
N PHE A 25 -8.32 11.27 -17.78
CA PHE A 25 -8.45 11.95 -16.50
C PHE A 25 -7.05 12.24 -15.94
N GLN A 26 -6.86 13.38 -15.29
CA GLN A 26 -5.58 13.71 -14.67
C GLN A 26 -5.81 14.53 -13.41
N ILE A 27 -4.91 14.38 -12.44
CA ILE A 27 -4.86 15.16 -11.22
C ILE A 27 -3.58 15.98 -11.24
N LEU A 28 -3.71 17.30 -11.21
CA LEU A 28 -2.59 18.23 -11.08
C LEU A 28 -2.29 18.52 -9.60
N GLN A 29 -1.08 19.02 -9.33
CA GLN A 29 -0.70 19.42 -7.99
C GLN A 29 -1.60 20.54 -7.45
N GLY A 30 -2.09 20.37 -6.22
CA GLY A 30 -2.96 21.32 -5.54
C GLY A 30 -4.44 21.23 -5.89
N GLU A 31 -4.84 20.30 -6.77
CA GLU A 31 -6.24 20.09 -7.09
C GLU A 31 -6.97 19.26 -6.03
N HIS A 32 -8.26 19.54 -5.90
CA HIS A 32 -9.20 18.76 -5.11
C HIS A 32 -10.34 18.30 -6.01
N TRP A 33 -10.59 16.99 -6.03
CA TRP A 33 -11.59 16.38 -6.88
C TRP A 33 -12.72 15.78 -6.04
N CYS A 34 -13.96 15.98 -6.50
CA CYS A 34 -15.14 15.33 -5.94
C CYS A 34 -15.80 14.48 -7.01
N LEU A 35 -15.85 13.17 -6.79
CA LEU A 35 -16.51 12.22 -7.66
C LEU A 35 -17.85 11.80 -7.06
N TYR A 36 -18.94 12.04 -7.78
CA TYR A 36 -20.29 11.68 -7.37
C TYR A 36 -20.89 10.65 -8.32
N GLY A 37 -21.86 9.88 -7.82
CA GLY A 37 -22.55 8.85 -8.58
C GLY A 37 -23.26 7.85 -7.69
N PRO A 38 -24.17 7.01 -8.23
CA PRO A 38 -24.90 6.03 -7.44
C PRO A 38 -23.97 4.93 -6.87
N ASN A 39 -24.49 4.15 -5.93
CA ASN A 39 -23.81 2.96 -5.46
C ASN A 39 -23.60 1.99 -6.63
N GLY A 40 -22.41 1.41 -6.73
CA GLY A 40 -22.04 0.55 -7.86
C GLY A 40 -21.57 1.26 -9.13
N ALA A 41 -21.55 2.60 -9.17
CA ALA A 41 -21.06 3.35 -10.34
C ALA A 41 -19.54 3.23 -10.62
N GLY A 42 -18.79 2.51 -9.78
CA GLY A 42 -17.34 2.33 -9.95
C GLY A 42 -16.47 3.38 -9.25
N LYS A 43 -17.01 4.21 -8.35
CA LYS A 43 -16.21 5.20 -7.59
C LYS A 43 -15.02 4.59 -6.86
N SER A 44 -15.27 3.55 -6.07
CA SER A 44 -14.21 2.82 -5.35
C SER A 44 -13.29 2.06 -6.31
N LEU A 45 -13.80 1.64 -7.47
CA LEU A 45 -12.99 1.01 -8.52
C LEU A 45 -11.99 2.02 -9.11
N LEU A 46 -12.45 3.24 -9.42
CA LEU A 46 -11.63 4.34 -9.91
C LEU A 46 -10.57 4.76 -8.87
N ALA A 47 -10.95 4.86 -7.59
CA ALA A 47 -10.02 5.16 -6.52
C ALA A 47 -8.91 4.09 -6.40
N ASN A 48 -9.27 2.81 -6.47
CA ASN A 48 -8.30 1.71 -6.46
C ASN A 48 -7.42 1.68 -7.72
N LEU A 49 -7.99 2.06 -8.87
CA LEU A 49 -7.26 2.14 -10.14
C LEU A 49 -6.16 3.20 -10.04
N LEU A 50 -6.53 4.42 -9.61
CA LEU A 50 -5.63 5.55 -9.35
C LEU A 50 -4.54 5.23 -8.32
N ALA A 51 -4.87 4.44 -7.30
CA ALA A 51 -3.93 4.06 -6.24
C ALA A 51 -3.02 2.88 -6.60
N GLY A 52 -3.05 2.38 -7.84
CA GLY A 52 -2.26 1.22 -8.24
C GLY A 52 -2.65 -0.09 -7.53
N LYS A 53 -3.81 -0.15 -6.87
CA LYS A 53 -4.26 -1.32 -6.08
C LYS A 53 -4.90 -2.42 -6.95
N ARG A 54 -4.91 -2.27 -8.28
CA ARG A 54 -5.41 -3.28 -9.22
C ARG A 54 -4.30 -3.78 -10.14
N PRO A 55 -4.30 -5.07 -10.51
CA PRO A 55 -3.33 -5.61 -11.49
C PRO A 55 -3.33 -4.84 -12.82
N GLU A 56 -4.52 -4.40 -13.26
CA GLU A 56 -4.71 -3.67 -14.50
C GLU A 56 -4.33 -2.18 -14.42
N SER A 57 -4.02 -1.63 -13.24
CA SER A 57 -3.67 -0.21 -13.08
C SER A 57 -2.47 0.19 -13.95
N LEU A 58 -1.47 -0.67 -14.06
CA LEU A 58 -0.25 -0.41 -14.86
C LEU A 58 -0.53 -0.22 -16.36
N ASN A 59 -1.69 -0.66 -16.85
CA ASN A 59 -2.06 -0.52 -18.25
C ASN A 59 -2.72 0.85 -18.54
N TYR A 60 -3.22 1.52 -17.51
CA TYR A 60 -4.10 2.67 -17.67
C TYR A 60 -3.62 3.91 -16.93
N VAL A 61 -2.80 3.73 -15.89
CA VAL A 61 -2.41 4.81 -14.97
C VAL A 61 -0.91 5.05 -15.06
N SER A 62 -0.55 6.31 -15.28
CA SER A 62 0.81 6.80 -15.17
C SER A 62 0.93 7.81 -14.03
N TYR A 63 2.14 7.88 -13.48
CA TYR A 63 2.47 8.72 -12.35
C TYR A 63 3.64 9.63 -12.70
N TRP A 64 3.75 10.75 -12.00
CA TRP A 64 4.92 11.62 -12.11
C TRP A 64 6.20 10.92 -11.63
N ASP A 65 7.36 11.35 -12.13
CA ASP A 65 8.67 10.82 -11.78
C ASP A 65 8.92 10.84 -10.25
N GLY A 66 9.33 9.69 -9.73
CA GLY A 66 9.58 9.50 -8.29
C GLY A 66 8.33 9.29 -7.44
N PHE A 67 7.14 9.37 -8.03
CA PHE A 67 5.88 9.05 -7.36
C PHE A 67 5.68 7.54 -7.28
N ASP A 68 5.58 7.02 -6.07
CA ASP A 68 5.29 5.62 -5.79
C ASP A 68 3.85 5.51 -5.28
N PRO A 69 2.88 4.99 -6.06
CA PRO A 69 1.49 4.91 -5.64
C PRO A 69 1.28 4.07 -4.37
N ALA A 70 2.16 3.12 -4.05
CA ALA A 70 2.05 2.32 -2.84
C ALA A 70 2.41 3.10 -1.57
N ARG A 71 3.27 4.13 -1.72
CA ARG A 71 3.73 4.98 -0.62
C ARG A 71 2.99 6.31 -0.56
N ASP A 72 2.72 6.89 -1.72
CA ASP A 72 2.33 8.29 -1.88
C ASP A 72 0.80 8.45 -2.04
N ILE A 73 0.04 7.36 -2.23
CA ILE A 73 -1.43 7.37 -2.25
C ILE A 73 -1.99 6.61 -1.05
N HIS A 74 -2.81 7.31 -0.27
CA HIS A 74 -3.58 6.74 0.82
C HIS A 74 -5.08 6.83 0.54
N ILE A 75 -5.77 5.70 0.68
CA ILE A 75 -7.23 5.60 0.58
C ILE A 75 -7.79 5.55 2.00
N VAL A 76 -8.72 6.45 2.30
CA VAL A 76 -9.48 6.44 3.56
C VAL A 76 -10.93 6.12 3.23
N SER A 77 -11.41 4.97 3.70
CA SER A 77 -12.82 4.56 3.57
C SER A 77 -13.19 3.58 4.68
N PHE A 78 -14.50 3.37 4.90
CA PHE A 78 -14.97 2.38 5.86
C PHE A 78 -14.52 0.96 5.49
N GLU A 79 -14.50 0.63 4.20
CA GLU A 79 -14.03 -0.66 3.70
C GLU A 79 -12.54 -0.88 3.96
N GLU A 80 -11.70 0.15 3.75
CA GLU A 80 -10.26 0.06 4.03
C GLU A 80 -10.00 -0.06 5.54
N GLN A 81 -10.75 0.66 6.36
CA GLN A 81 -10.69 0.53 7.82
C GLN A 81 -11.09 -0.88 8.27
N GLN A 82 -12.17 -1.43 7.74
CA GLN A 82 -12.60 -2.80 8.04
C GLN A 82 -11.56 -3.84 7.59
N ARG A 83 -10.93 -3.62 6.43
CA ARG A 83 -9.83 -4.47 5.92
C ARG A 83 -8.63 -4.45 6.86
N LEU A 84 -8.22 -3.27 7.36
CA LEU A 84 -7.12 -3.15 8.31
C LEU A 84 -7.44 -3.89 9.61
N TRP A 85 -8.64 -3.70 10.15
CA TRP A 85 -9.09 -4.41 11.35
C TRP A 85 -9.07 -5.94 11.17
N LEU A 86 -9.57 -6.45 10.04
CA LEU A 86 -9.55 -7.89 9.74
C LEU A 86 -8.13 -8.44 9.61
N ARG A 87 -7.19 -7.64 9.08
CA ARG A 87 -5.79 -8.00 8.96
C ARG A 87 -5.15 -8.13 10.33
N ASP A 88 -5.36 -7.15 11.21
CA ASP A 88 -4.78 -7.14 12.55
C ASP A 88 -5.37 -8.28 13.40
N ASN A 89 -6.69 -8.47 13.38
CA ASN A 89 -7.34 -9.59 14.06
C ASN A 89 -6.79 -10.96 13.58
N ARG A 90 -6.49 -11.11 12.29
CA ARG A 90 -5.85 -12.35 11.77
C ARG A 90 -4.45 -12.56 12.32
N LEU A 91 -3.69 -11.49 12.54
CA LEU A 91 -2.35 -11.55 13.10
C LEU A 91 -2.40 -11.88 14.60
N ASP A 92 -3.41 -11.41 15.32
CA ASP A 92 -3.61 -11.68 16.76
C ASP A 92 -4.06 -13.12 17.07
N ILE A 93 -4.53 -13.90 16.07
CA ILE A 93 -4.94 -15.31 16.27
C ILE A 93 -3.76 -16.20 16.73
N SER A 94 -2.50 -15.80 16.50
CA SER A 94 -1.34 -16.54 17.03
C SER A 94 -1.28 -16.53 18.56
N GLU A 95 -1.88 -15.53 19.24
CA GLU A 95 -1.90 -15.47 20.71
C GLU A 95 -2.85 -16.51 21.35
N TYR A 96 -3.83 -17.02 20.60
CA TYR A 96 -4.92 -17.85 21.15
C TYR A 96 -4.88 -19.33 20.71
N ARG A 97 -3.93 -19.71 19.86
CA ARG A 97 -3.74 -21.11 19.42
C ARG A 97 -2.70 -21.80 20.30
N SER A 98 -3.11 -22.83 21.03
CA SER A 98 -2.22 -23.65 21.87
C SER A 98 -1.16 -24.44 21.08
N ASP A 99 -1.28 -24.51 19.75
CA ASP A 99 -0.38 -25.19 18.81
C ASP A 99 0.38 -24.23 17.86
N ALA A 100 0.13 -22.92 17.95
CA ALA A 100 0.87 -21.94 17.15
C ALA A 100 2.27 -21.74 17.74
N GLN A 101 3.27 -22.42 17.16
CA GLN A 101 4.66 -22.04 17.35
C GLN A 101 4.95 -20.77 16.55
N ASP A 102 4.59 -19.62 17.11
CA ASP A 102 5.20 -18.37 16.68
C ASP A 102 6.63 -18.37 17.24
N THR A 103 7.60 -18.68 16.38
CA THR A 103 9.01 -18.63 16.75
C THR A 103 9.50 -17.20 16.96
N GLY A 104 8.61 -16.21 16.77
CA GLY A 104 8.93 -14.80 16.79
C GLY A 104 9.82 -14.42 15.61
N THR A 105 9.83 -13.14 15.26
CA THR A 105 10.89 -12.60 14.42
C THR A 105 11.97 -12.06 15.34
N VAL A 106 13.18 -12.63 15.29
CA VAL A 106 14.32 -12.08 16.04
C VAL A 106 14.53 -10.63 15.60
N ALA A 107 14.67 -9.72 16.57
CA ALA A 107 14.79 -8.28 16.31
C ALA A 107 15.88 -7.97 15.27
N ILE A 108 16.99 -8.71 15.27
CA ILE A 108 18.08 -8.54 14.29
C ILE A 108 17.64 -8.84 12.86
N ASN A 109 16.82 -9.88 12.66
CA ASN A 109 16.31 -10.25 11.35
C ASN A 109 15.30 -9.22 10.83
N LEU A 110 14.50 -8.64 11.72
CA LEU A 110 13.58 -7.55 11.37
C LEU A 110 14.34 -6.29 10.94
N ILE A 111 15.35 -5.89 11.72
CA ILE A 111 16.15 -4.69 11.43
C ILE A 111 16.92 -4.87 10.11
N GLN A 112 17.53 -6.03 9.89
CA GLN A 112 18.26 -6.31 8.65
C GLN A 112 17.34 -6.45 7.44
N SER A 113 16.13 -6.98 7.58
CA SER A 113 15.17 -7.07 6.45
C SER A 113 14.50 -5.73 6.09
N SER A 114 14.61 -4.71 6.95
CA SER A 114 13.99 -3.40 6.72
C SER A 114 14.59 -2.59 5.56
N ARG A 115 15.81 -2.92 5.11
CA ARG A 115 16.49 -2.25 4.00
C ARG A 115 17.19 -3.25 3.07
N PRO A 116 17.26 -2.98 1.76
CA PRO A 116 18.03 -3.80 0.83
C PRO A 116 19.52 -3.78 1.21
N ALA A 117 20.22 -4.91 0.99
CA ALA A 117 21.57 -5.14 1.49
C ALA A 117 22.60 -4.06 1.09
N ASN A 118 22.40 -3.42 -0.07
CA ASN A 118 23.25 -2.32 -0.57
C ASN A 118 23.03 -0.98 0.15
N GLN A 119 22.03 -0.86 1.02
CA GLN A 119 21.70 0.33 1.81
C GLN A 119 21.80 0.08 3.32
N GLN A 120 22.36 -1.06 3.72
CA GLN A 120 22.62 -1.38 5.12
C GLN A 120 23.98 -0.81 5.55
N ASP A 121 24.04 -0.32 6.79
CA ASP A 121 25.28 0.13 7.44
C ASP A 121 25.56 -0.76 8.65
N PRO A 122 26.41 -1.79 8.50
CA PRO A 122 26.74 -2.73 9.57
C PRO A 122 27.45 -2.05 10.75
N ASN A 123 28.22 -0.99 10.49
CA ASN A 123 28.97 -0.29 11.53
C ASN A 123 28.02 0.52 12.42
N LEU A 124 27.07 1.23 11.81
CA LEU A 124 26.02 1.93 12.55
C LEU A 124 25.15 0.95 13.34
N LEU A 125 24.79 -0.19 12.75
CA LEU A 125 24.00 -1.22 13.43
C LEU A 125 24.73 -1.73 14.69
N ASN A 126 26.00 -2.11 14.58
CA ASN A 126 26.77 -2.59 15.73
C ASN A 126 26.88 -1.51 16.81
N LYS A 127 27.15 -0.26 16.43
CA LYS A 127 27.19 0.86 17.37
C LYS A 127 25.86 1.06 18.11
N LEU A 128 24.73 0.90 17.41
CA LEU A 128 23.39 0.99 18.01
C LEU A 128 23.12 -0.19 18.94
N LEU A 129 23.50 -1.41 18.57
CA LEU A 129 23.36 -2.60 19.42
C LEU A 129 24.14 -2.44 20.73
N ASP A 130 25.37 -1.93 20.67
CA ASP A 130 26.18 -1.61 21.86
C ASP A 130 25.52 -0.51 22.70
N THR A 131 25.08 0.58 22.06
CA THR A 131 24.47 1.73 22.76
C THR A 131 23.17 1.35 23.46
N LEU A 132 22.40 0.42 22.88
CA LEU A 132 21.13 -0.05 23.41
C LEU A 132 21.28 -1.27 24.35
N GLY A 133 22.49 -1.82 24.51
CA GLY A 133 22.74 -2.98 25.37
C GLY A 133 22.13 -4.28 24.84
N LEU A 134 22.05 -4.45 23.52
CA LEU A 134 21.37 -5.58 22.86
C LEU A 134 22.31 -6.70 22.39
N VAL A 135 23.56 -6.72 22.87
CA VAL A 135 24.63 -7.60 22.35
C VAL A 135 24.59 -9.02 22.92
N GLU A 136 23.93 -9.25 24.07
CA GLU A 136 24.04 -10.49 24.85
C GLU A 136 22.90 -11.52 24.67
N PHE A 137 21.93 -11.27 23.78
CA PHE A 137 20.80 -12.18 23.54
C PHE A 137 20.95 -12.93 22.21
N SER A 138 21.88 -13.86 22.14
CA SER A 138 22.07 -14.81 21.02
C SER A 138 21.96 -16.24 21.49
#